data_AF-A0A9E2J2K6-F1
#
_entry.id   AF-A0A9E2J2K6-F1
#
_cell.length_a   1.000
_cell.length_b   1.000
_cell.length_c   1.000
_cell.angle_alpha   90.00
_cell.angle_beta   90.00
_cell.angle_gamma   90.00
#
_symmetry.space_group_name_H-M   'P 1'
#
loop_
_entity.id
_entity.type
_entity.pdbx_description
1 polymer ?
#
loop_
_entity_poly.entity_id
_entity_poly.type
_entity_poly.pdbx_seq_one_letter_code
_entity_poly.pdbx_strand_id
1 'polypeptide(L)'
;MPITELSINVSNIGTRSTVRDNVITHFLNEVPGTGKGNNTSKYIYFVETLNNGNRIYLTRPQQHGGFDFKVHVENTIFIYPVRTKNAPRHLDIINDLTNKKTNNLNNYNLLFTLIEDIFNCRHLNQNSNTNFGFTNGGLEIDLLLGVLKWLFIEQDCAYWNYSGRFMLMNALLEI
;
A
#
# COMPACT_ATOMS: atom_id res chain seq x y z
N MET A 1 18.31 -13.78 14.82
CA MET A 1 17.54 -14.48 13.79
C MET A 1 17.76 -13.76 12.47
N PRO A 2 18.06 -14.49 11.39
CA PRO A 2 18.19 -13.91 10.07
C PRO A 2 16.85 -13.30 9.62
N ILE A 3 16.91 -12.37 8.66
CA ILE A 3 15.71 -11.87 7.99
C ILE A 3 15.26 -12.94 7.00
N THR A 4 13.99 -13.28 7.03
CA THR A 4 13.35 -14.19 6.06
C THR A 4 12.69 -13.36 4.97
N GLU A 5 12.98 -13.67 3.70
CA GLU A 5 12.38 -13.00 2.54
C GLU A 5 11.47 -13.97 1.79
N LEU A 6 10.27 -13.51 1.44
CA LEU A 6 9.27 -14.30 0.74
C LEU A 6 8.63 -13.46 -0.37
N SER A 7 8.25 -14.10 -1.47
CA SER A 7 7.40 -13.47 -2.49
C SER A 7 6.01 -14.07 -2.40
N ILE A 8 4.99 -13.22 -2.25
CA ILE A 8 3.60 -13.65 -2.14
C ILE A 8 2.74 -12.87 -3.13
N ASN A 9 1.67 -13.51 -3.63
CA ASN A 9 0.71 -12.84 -4.48
C ASN A 9 -0.61 -12.71 -3.74
N VAL A 10 -1.03 -11.47 -3.50
CA VAL A 10 -2.32 -11.16 -2.85
C VAL A 10 -3.17 -10.35 -3.82
N SER A 11 -4.28 -10.96 -4.24
CA SER A 11 -5.33 -10.29 -4.99
C SER A 11 -6.12 -9.34 -4.09
N ASN A 12 -6.41 -8.13 -4.58
CA ASN A 12 -7.35 -7.20 -3.94
C ASN A 12 -8.76 -7.31 -4.55
N ILE A 13 -9.17 -8.52 -4.91
CA ILE A 13 -10.48 -8.77 -5.52
C ILE A 13 -11.33 -9.64 -4.59
N GLY A 14 -12.60 -9.30 -4.46
CA GLY A 14 -13.57 -10.04 -3.66
C GLY A 14 -14.08 -9.19 -2.51
N THR A 15 -13.93 -9.69 -1.27
CA THR A 15 -14.32 -8.94 -0.07
C THR A 15 -13.11 -8.54 0.74
N ARG A 16 -13.24 -7.46 1.53
CA ARG A 16 -12.23 -7.05 2.52
C ARG A 16 -11.80 -8.22 3.42
N SER A 17 -12.75 -9.06 3.83
CA SER A 17 -12.48 -10.23 4.67
C SER A 17 -11.61 -11.25 3.94
N THR A 18 -11.91 -11.55 2.67
CA THR A 18 -11.14 -12.51 1.87
C THR A 18 -9.72 -12.00 1.61
N VAL A 19 -9.56 -10.72 1.26
CA VAL A 19 -8.24 -10.11 1.04
C VAL A 19 -7.41 -10.16 2.32
N ARG A 20 -8.01 -9.80 3.46
CA ARG A 20 -7.36 -9.87 4.77
C ARG A 20 -6.99 -11.30 5.16
N ASP A 21 -7.88 -12.27 4.98
CA ASP A 21 -7.64 -13.68 5.32
C ASP A 21 -6.43 -14.23 4.57
N ASN A 22 -6.31 -13.91 3.27
CA ASN A 22 -5.15 -14.29 2.46
C ASN A 22 -3.84 -13.73 3.03
N VAL A 23 -3.82 -12.46 3.44
CA VAL A 23 -2.62 -11.81 4.02
C VAL A 23 -2.28 -12.44 5.38
N ILE A 24 -3.27 -12.59 6.25
CA ILE A 24 -3.09 -13.13 7.60
C ILE A 24 -2.59 -14.57 7.54
N THR A 25 -3.10 -15.38 6.62
CA THR A 25 -2.66 -16.77 6.44
C THR A 25 -1.16 -16.86 6.16
N HIS A 26 -0.58 -15.93 5.40
CA HIS A 26 0.88 -15.87 5.23
C HIS A 26 1.60 -15.59 6.56
N PHE A 27 1.09 -14.66 7.37
CA PHE A 27 1.70 -14.32 8.66
C PHE A 27 1.59 -15.43 9.71
N LEU A 28 0.55 -16.26 9.66
CA LEU A 28 0.40 -17.41 10.55
C LEU A 28 1.48 -18.48 10.35
N ASN A 29 2.15 -18.48 9.20
CA ASN A 29 3.28 -19.37 8.92
C ASN A 29 4.64 -18.81 9.39
N GLU A 30 4.66 -17.66 10.05
CA GLU A 30 5.87 -17.07 10.62
C GLU A 30 6.36 -17.89 11.82
N VAL A 31 7.67 -18.13 11.89
CA VAL A 31 8.32 -18.74 13.05
C VAL A 31 8.44 -17.66 14.13
N PRO A 32 7.95 -17.90 15.37
CA PRO A 32 8.01 -16.90 16.42
C PRO A 32 9.46 -16.59 16.81
N GLY A 33 9.71 -15.33 17.17
CA GLY A 33 10.98 -14.92 17.76
C GLY A 33 11.09 -15.35 19.22
N THR A 34 12.30 -15.30 19.78
CA THR A 34 12.58 -15.61 21.19
C THR A 34 12.80 -14.35 22.04
N GLY A 35 12.68 -13.15 21.46
CA GLY A 35 12.83 -11.88 22.17
C GLY A 35 12.91 -10.65 21.27
N LYS A 36 13.47 -9.55 21.79
CA LYS A 36 13.67 -8.27 21.08
C LYS A 36 14.96 -8.25 20.25
N GLY A 37 15.06 -7.31 19.31
CA GLY A 37 16.28 -7.03 18.56
C GLY A 37 16.72 -8.19 17.69
N ASN A 38 17.88 -8.77 17.98
CA ASN A 38 18.41 -9.92 17.24
C ASN A 38 17.62 -11.21 17.53
N ASN A 39 16.83 -11.27 18.60
CA ASN A 39 16.00 -12.43 18.91
C ASN A 39 14.58 -12.33 18.32
N THR A 40 14.30 -11.26 17.57
CA THR A 40 13.03 -11.07 16.87
C THR A 40 13.11 -11.73 15.50
N SER A 41 12.16 -12.59 15.17
CA SER A 41 11.95 -13.06 13.79
C SER A 41 11.51 -11.90 12.93
N LYS A 42 12.17 -11.68 11.80
CA LYS A 42 11.87 -10.57 10.89
C LYS A 42 11.56 -11.11 9.50
N TYR A 43 10.52 -10.58 8.89
CA TYR A 43 10.03 -11.00 7.59
C TYR A 43 9.93 -9.82 6.63
N ILE A 44 10.31 -10.08 5.38
CA ILE A 44 10.08 -9.20 4.23
C ILE A 44 9.22 -9.97 3.23
N TYR A 45 8.06 -9.43 2.87
CA TYR A 45 7.18 -9.99 1.86
C TYR A 45 7.19 -9.10 0.63
N PHE A 46 7.78 -9.56 -0.47
CA PHE A 46 7.63 -8.90 -1.77
C PHE A 46 6.25 -9.25 -2.32
N VAL A 47 5.45 -8.21 -2.57
CA VAL A 47 4.01 -8.36 -2.84
C VAL A 47 3.60 -7.92 -4.24
N GLU A 48 4.31 -6.96 -4.82
CA GLU A 48 4.05 -6.46 -6.17
C GLU A 48 5.35 -6.05 -6.85
N THR A 49 5.37 -6.15 -8.19
CA THR A 49 6.43 -5.61 -9.05
C THR A 49 5.82 -4.53 -9.92
N LEU A 50 6.38 -3.33 -9.85
CA LEU A 50 5.96 -2.15 -10.59
C LEU A 50 6.50 -2.20 -12.03
N ASN A 51 5.96 -1.35 -12.90
CA ASN A 51 6.34 -1.28 -14.32
C ASN A 51 7.82 -0.96 -14.53
N ASN A 52 8.43 -0.20 -13.60
CA ASN A 52 9.85 0.12 -13.61
C ASN A 52 10.75 -0.96 -12.98
N GLY A 53 10.17 -2.10 -12.57
CA GLY A 53 10.88 -3.21 -11.94
C GLY A 53 11.10 -3.08 -10.43
N ASN A 54 10.80 -1.92 -9.82
CA ASN A 54 10.83 -1.79 -8.37
C ASN A 54 9.72 -2.62 -7.73
N ARG A 55 9.95 -3.13 -6.51
CA ARG A 55 8.95 -3.93 -5.80
C ARG A 55 8.32 -3.17 -4.64
N ILE A 56 7.04 -3.41 -4.43
CA ILE A 56 6.37 -3.11 -3.15
C ILE A 56 6.63 -4.30 -2.24
N TYR A 57 7.01 -4.02 -0.99
CA TYR A 57 7.27 -5.05 0.00
C TYR A 57 6.76 -4.66 1.39
N LEU A 58 6.42 -5.65 2.19
CA LEU A 58 5.94 -5.48 3.56
C LEU A 58 7.03 -5.91 4.54
N THR A 59 7.19 -5.18 5.65
CA THR A 59 8.10 -5.58 6.72
C THR A 59 7.33 -5.94 7.99
N ARG A 60 7.80 -7.00 8.66
CA ARG A 60 7.25 -7.51 9.92
C ARG A 60 8.34 -8.00 10.89
N PRO A 61 8.06 -8.02 12.21
CA PRO A 61 6.94 -7.35 12.86
C PRO A 61 7.14 -5.83 12.87
N GLN A 62 6.07 -5.08 13.10
CA GLN A 62 6.14 -3.63 13.28
C GLN A 62 6.83 -3.29 14.63
N GLN A 63 7.46 -2.11 14.75
CA GLN A 63 8.24 -1.76 15.95
C GLN A 63 7.45 -1.81 17.26
N HIS A 64 6.14 -1.57 17.22
CA HIS A 64 5.27 -1.63 18.39
C HIS A 64 4.74 -3.03 18.71
N GLY A 65 5.19 -4.07 17.97
CA GLY A 65 4.76 -5.45 18.17
C GLY A 65 3.34 -5.73 17.70
N GLY A 66 2.76 -4.84 16.88
CA GLY A 66 1.46 -5.03 16.26
C GLY A 66 1.44 -6.24 15.32
N PHE A 67 0.26 -6.83 15.15
CA PHE A 67 0.01 -7.89 14.18
C PHE A 67 -0.08 -7.35 12.74
N ASP A 68 0.08 -6.05 12.53
CA ASP A 68 0.09 -5.39 11.23
C ASP A 68 1.48 -5.40 10.58
N PHE A 69 1.62 -4.70 9.46
CA PHE A 69 2.85 -4.64 8.69
C PHE A 69 3.12 -3.21 8.25
N LYS A 70 4.35 -2.94 7.81
CA LYS A 70 4.70 -1.66 7.20
C LYS A 70 4.94 -1.81 5.72
N VAL A 71 4.29 -0.97 4.91
CA VAL A 71 4.46 -0.93 3.45
C VAL A 71 5.75 -0.19 3.09
N HIS A 72 6.48 -0.74 2.12
CA HIS A 72 7.67 -0.13 1.55
C HIS A 72 7.72 -0.29 0.03
N VAL A 73 8.51 0.56 -0.63
CA VAL A 73 8.78 0.51 -2.07
C VAL A 73 10.27 0.64 -2.32
N GLU A 74 10.82 -0.26 -3.15
CA GLU A 74 12.23 -0.21 -3.55
C GLU A 74 12.57 1.08 -4.28
N ASN A 75 13.80 1.56 -4.06
CA ASN A 75 14.39 2.71 -4.77
C ASN A 75 13.53 3.99 -4.79
N THR A 76 12.61 4.14 -3.83
CA THR A 76 11.64 5.25 -3.80
C THR A 76 11.81 6.04 -2.51
N ILE A 77 11.83 7.37 -2.61
CA ILE A 77 11.94 8.26 -1.45
C ILE A 77 10.64 9.07 -1.35
N PHE A 78 10.00 9.00 -0.19
CA PHE A 78 8.81 9.79 0.14
C PHE A 78 9.22 10.98 1.02
N ILE A 79 8.60 12.15 0.82
CA ILE A 79 9.22 13.43 1.21
C ILE A 79 8.42 14.23 2.26
N TYR A 80 7.14 13.94 2.55
CA TYR A 80 6.30 14.88 3.32
C TYR A 80 5.77 14.41 4.70
N PRO A 81 5.99 15.11 5.84
CA PRO A 81 6.72 16.38 6.02
C PRO A 81 8.22 16.19 6.30
N VAL A 82 8.65 14.95 6.52
CA VAL A 82 10.05 14.57 6.77
C VAL A 82 10.39 13.42 5.86
N ARG A 83 11.53 13.47 5.16
CA ARG A 83 11.97 12.41 4.26
C ARG A 83 11.96 11.03 4.93
N THR A 84 11.11 10.13 4.45
CA THR A 84 11.10 8.73 4.87
C THR A 84 11.75 7.88 3.78
N LYS A 85 12.70 7.03 4.18
CA LYS A 85 13.29 6.07 3.25
C LYS A 85 12.26 4.99 2.94
N ASN A 86 11.89 4.89 1.66
CA ASN A 86 11.19 3.75 1.08
C ASN A 86 9.84 3.41 1.70
N ALA A 87 9.25 4.23 2.58
CA ALA A 87 7.96 3.97 3.21
C ALA A 87 7.02 5.17 3.00
N PRO A 88 5.89 4.99 2.29
CA PRO A 88 4.91 6.04 2.07
C PRO A 88 4.19 6.38 3.38
N ARG A 89 3.81 7.65 3.56
CA ARG A 89 2.76 8.03 4.51
C ARG A 89 1.50 8.41 3.74
N HIS A 90 0.36 8.37 4.43
CA HIS A 90 -0.93 8.82 3.89
C HIS A 90 -0.85 10.22 3.27
N LEU A 91 -0.07 11.11 3.88
CA LEU A 91 0.06 12.49 3.40
C LEU A 91 0.95 12.63 2.15
N ASP A 92 1.88 11.71 1.93
CA ASP A 92 2.62 11.65 0.66
C ASP A 92 1.66 11.35 -0.50
N ILE A 93 0.67 10.47 -0.26
CA ILE A 93 -0.36 10.07 -1.22
C ILE A 93 -1.39 11.19 -1.44
N ILE A 94 -1.89 11.80 -0.36
CA ILE A 94 -2.86 12.90 -0.42
C ILE A 94 -2.27 14.07 -1.22
N ASN A 95 -1.05 14.50 -0.91
CA ASN A 95 -0.43 15.63 -1.62
C ASN A 95 -0.21 15.34 -3.10
N ASP A 96 0.19 14.12 -3.45
CA ASP A 96 0.37 13.70 -4.84
C ASP A 96 -0.95 13.74 -5.62
N LEU A 97 -2.05 13.26 -5.02
CA LEU A 97 -3.39 13.31 -5.59
C LEU A 97 -3.92 14.74 -5.73
N THR A 98 -3.73 15.61 -4.74
CA THR A 98 -4.09 17.04 -4.81
C THR A 98 -3.40 17.74 -5.98
N ASN A 99 -2.11 17.45 -6.19
CA ASN A 99 -1.36 17.98 -7.32
C ASN A 99 -1.87 17.46 -8.66
N LYS A 100 -2.18 16.16 -8.75
CA LYS A 100 -2.76 15.55 -9.96
C LYS A 100 -4.15 16.12 -10.29
N LYS A 101 -5.01 16.36 -9.29
CA LYS A 101 -6.31 17.04 -9.44
C LYS A 101 -6.17 18.44 -10.01
N THR A 102 -5.22 19.21 -9.47
CA THR A 102 -4.92 20.58 -9.93
C THR A 102 -4.35 20.58 -11.35
N ASN A 103 -3.55 19.59 -11.69
CA ASN A 103 -2.94 19.45 -13.01
C ASN A 103 -3.97 19.13 -14.11
N ASN A 104 -4.83 18.14 -13.87
CA ASN A 104 -5.88 17.75 -14.81
C ASN A 104 -7.04 17.06 -14.10
N LEU A 105 -8.16 17.77 -13.94
CA LEU A 105 -9.34 17.26 -13.25
C LEU A 105 -9.96 16.03 -13.94
N ASN A 106 -9.98 15.98 -15.27
CA ASN A 106 -10.57 14.85 -16.00
C ASN A 106 -9.77 13.57 -15.78
N ASN A 107 -8.45 13.64 -15.89
CA ASN A 107 -7.57 12.49 -15.66
C ASN A 107 -7.53 12.10 -14.18
N TYR A 108 -7.62 13.07 -13.28
CA TYR A 108 -7.80 12.81 -11.85
C TYR A 108 -9.09 12.04 -11.57
N ASN A 109 -10.22 12.44 -12.16
CA ASN A 109 -11.48 11.72 -11.95
C ASN A 109 -11.39 10.27 -12.44
N LEU A 110 -10.74 10.03 -13.58
CA LEU A 110 -10.46 8.68 -14.08
C LEU A 110 -9.53 7.88 -13.16
N LEU A 111 -8.52 8.53 -12.58
CA LEU A 111 -7.64 7.89 -11.60
C LEU A 111 -8.42 7.57 -10.31
N PHE A 112 -9.31 8.45 -9.88
CA PHE A 112 -10.09 8.27 -8.66
C PHE A 112 -11.06 7.08 -8.76
N THR A 113 -11.65 6.82 -9.94
CA THR A 113 -12.47 5.61 -10.11
C THR A 113 -11.66 4.32 -9.94
N LEU A 114 -10.38 4.31 -10.33
CA LEU A 114 -9.48 3.17 -10.04
C LEU A 114 -9.21 3.02 -8.54
N ILE A 115 -9.05 4.14 -7.82
CA ILE A 115 -8.89 4.14 -6.36
C ILE A 115 -10.16 3.62 -5.68
N GLU A 116 -11.34 4.00 -6.16
CA GLU A 116 -12.62 3.47 -5.69
C GLU A 116 -12.75 1.97 -5.95
N ASP A 117 -12.30 1.48 -7.11
CA ASP A 117 -12.26 0.04 -7.39
C ASP A 117 -11.33 -0.70 -6.42
N ILE A 118 -10.14 -0.16 -6.14
CA ILE A 118 -9.24 -0.70 -5.10
C ILE A 118 -9.94 -0.72 -3.75
N PHE A 119 -10.54 0.40 -3.35
CA PHE A 119 -11.25 0.54 -2.08
C PHE A 119 -12.44 -0.42 -1.96
N ASN A 120 -13.09 -0.78 -3.05
CA ASN A 120 -14.19 -1.75 -3.04
C ASN A 120 -13.74 -3.19 -3.30
N CYS A 121 -12.44 -3.47 -3.35
CA CYS A 121 -11.87 -4.78 -3.68
C CYS A 121 -12.39 -5.32 -5.03
N ARG A 122 -12.42 -4.46 -6.05
CA ARG A 122 -12.88 -4.79 -7.41
C ARG A 122 -11.69 -4.95 -8.36
N HIS A 123 -11.96 -5.59 -9.50
CA HIS A 123 -11.02 -5.57 -10.61
C HIS A 123 -10.82 -4.13 -11.08
N LEU A 124 -9.56 -3.74 -11.30
CA LEU A 124 -9.27 -2.51 -12.02
C LEU A 124 -9.75 -2.68 -13.45
N ASN A 125 -10.68 -1.85 -13.88
CA ASN A 125 -11.12 -1.83 -15.28
C ASN A 125 -9.89 -1.59 -16.17
N GLN A 126 -9.71 -2.40 -17.24
CA GLN A 126 -8.50 -2.51 -18.10
C GLN A 126 -8.03 -1.21 -18.78
N ASN A 127 -8.65 -0.07 -18.49
CA ASN A 127 -8.12 1.26 -18.78
C ASN A 127 -6.85 1.58 -17.96
N SER A 128 -6.34 0.67 -17.12
CA SER A 128 -5.09 0.85 -16.36
C SER A 128 -3.83 1.13 -17.20
N ASN A 129 -3.89 0.93 -18.52
CA ASN A 129 -2.83 1.32 -19.47
C ASN A 129 -3.02 2.74 -20.03
N THR A 130 -4.02 3.51 -19.57
CA THR A 130 -4.13 4.92 -19.93
C THR A 130 -2.95 5.66 -19.35
N ASN A 131 -2.07 6.15 -20.24
CA ASN A 131 -1.14 7.19 -19.86
C ASN A 131 -1.95 8.41 -19.43
N PHE A 132 -2.06 8.62 -18.11
CA PHE A 132 -2.85 9.72 -17.54
C PHE A 132 -2.26 11.09 -17.87
N GLY A 133 -1.08 11.18 -18.50
CA GLY A 133 -0.57 12.42 -19.07
C GLY A 133 -0.38 13.56 -18.06
N PHE A 134 -0.22 13.26 -16.77
CA PHE A 134 0.04 14.27 -15.75
C PHE A 134 1.43 14.88 -15.98
N THR A 135 1.50 16.21 -16.07
CA THR A 135 2.72 16.91 -16.51
C THR A 135 3.65 17.36 -15.39
N ASN A 136 3.21 17.32 -14.12
CA ASN A 136 3.90 17.99 -13.00
C ASN A 136 4.76 17.08 -12.10
N GLY A 137 5.17 15.91 -12.59
CA GLY A 137 5.91 14.95 -11.76
C GLY A 137 5.08 14.43 -10.57
N GLY A 138 5.70 13.64 -9.71
CA GLY A 138 5.05 12.95 -8.60
C GLY A 138 5.22 11.45 -8.69
N LEU A 139 4.37 10.71 -7.99
CA LEU A 139 4.38 9.25 -8.03
C LEU A 139 3.85 8.75 -9.36
N GLU A 140 4.53 7.74 -9.93
CA GLU A 140 4.03 6.97 -11.06
C GLU A 140 2.68 6.32 -10.69
N ILE A 141 1.79 6.17 -11.66
CA ILE A 141 0.41 5.76 -11.39
C ILE A 141 0.32 4.32 -10.87
N ASP A 142 1.11 3.41 -11.42
CA ASP A 142 1.19 2.02 -10.95
C ASP A 142 1.72 1.95 -9.51
N LEU A 143 2.73 2.77 -9.19
CA LEU A 143 3.26 2.91 -7.83
C LEU A 143 2.22 3.47 -6.87
N LEU A 144 1.51 4.54 -7.26
CA LEU A 144 0.47 5.18 -6.45
C LEU A 144 -0.67 4.21 -6.14
N LEU A 145 -1.18 3.51 -7.15
CA LEU A 145 -2.26 2.53 -7.02
C LEU A 145 -1.81 1.32 -6.21
N GLY A 146 -0.61 0.78 -6.45
CA GLY A 146 -0.06 -0.34 -5.69
C GLY A 146 0.14 0.02 -4.22
N VAL A 147 0.68 1.20 -3.92
CA VAL A 147 0.82 1.68 -2.54
C VAL A 147 -0.54 1.85 -1.88
N LEU A 148 -1.51 2.50 -2.54
CA LEU A 148 -2.86 2.69 -1.99
C LEU A 148 -3.55 1.37 -1.68
N LYS A 149 -3.43 0.38 -2.58
CA LYS A 149 -3.93 -0.98 -2.33
C LYS A 149 -3.37 -1.52 -1.00
N TRP A 150 -2.06 -1.46 -0.81
CA TRP A 150 -1.43 -2.01 0.39
C TRP A 150 -1.71 -1.19 1.66
N LEU A 151 -1.87 0.13 1.56
CA LEU A 151 -2.31 0.96 2.68
C LEU A 151 -3.75 0.62 3.10
N PHE A 152 -4.68 0.40 2.16
CA PHE A 152 -6.03 -0.05 2.53
C PHE A 152 -6.03 -1.44 3.19
N ILE A 153 -5.20 -2.36 2.70
CA ILE A 153 -5.05 -3.70 3.29
C ILE A 153 -4.43 -3.62 4.69
N GLU A 154 -3.43 -2.74 4.89
CA GLU A 154 -2.84 -2.47 6.21
C GLU A 154 -3.92 -2.02 7.19
N GLN A 155 -4.77 -1.06 6.79
CA GLN A 155 -5.88 -0.61 7.63
C GLN A 155 -6.88 -1.72 7.96
N ASP A 156 -7.14 -2.63 7.01
CA ASP A 156 -8.01 -3.79 7.23
C ASP A 156 -7.40 -4.84 8.18
N CYS A 157 -6.07 -4.86 8.33
CA CYS A 157 -5.39 -5.72 9.30
C CYS A 157 -5.28 -5.06 10.67
N ALA A 158 -4.88 -3.79 10.73
CA ALA A 158 -4.68 -3.05 11.98
C ALA A 158 -6.01 -2.65 12.67
N TYR A 159 -7.01 -2.27 11.87
CA TYR A 159 -8.27 -1.67 12.34
C TYR A 159 -9.49 -2.44 11.84
N TRP A 160 -9.39 -3.77 11.79
CA TRP A 160 -10.37 -4.66 11.15
C TRP A 160 -11.82 -4.55 11.66
N ASN A 161 -12.01 -4.15 12.92
CA ASN A 161 -13.30 -3.92 13.59
C ASN A 161 -13.67 -2.43 13.68
N TYR A 162 -12.83 -1.55 13.16
CA TYR A 162 -12.99 -0.10 13.19
C TYR A 162 -13.10 0.45 11.75
N SER A 163 -12.88 1.76 11.61
CA SER A 163 -13.10 2.50 10.38
C SER A 163 -11.82 2.79 9.58
N GLY A 164 -10.67 2.20 9.89
CA GLY A 164 -9.36 2.60 9.32
C GLY A 164 -9.36 2.76 7.79
N ARG A 165 -9.91 1.78 7.05
CA ARG A 165 -10.04 1.84 5.58
C ARG A 165 -10.90 3.03 5.12
N PHE A 166 -12.01 3.27 5.81
CA PHE A 166 -12.91 4.39 5.53
C PHE A 166 -12.28 5.73 5.92
N MET A 167 -11.49 5.80 6.99
CA MET A 167 -10.78 7.04 7.36
C MET A 167 -9.81 7.47 6.26
N LEU A 168 -9.05 6.52 5.70
CA LEU A 168 -8.18 6.81 4.56
C LEU A 168 -9.01 7.26 3.34
N MET A 169 -10.05 6.52 2.96
CA MET A 169 -10.89 6.90 1.82
C MET A 169 -11.56 8.28 2.01
N ASN A 170 -12.08 8.58 3.19
CA ASN A 170 -12.68 9.87 3.49
C ASN A 170 -11.67 11.02 3.33
N ALA A 171 -10.44 10.84 3.79
CA ALA A 171 -9.38 11.82 3.56
C ALA A 171 -9.05 12.02 2.07
N LEU A 172 -9.18 10.99 1.24
CA LEU A 172 -9.02 11.12 -0.21
C LEU A 172 -10.20 11.83 -0.88
N LEU A 173 -11.42 11.65 -0.37
CA LEU A 173 -12.63 12.33 -0.86
C LEU A 173 -12.64 13.84 -0.56
N GLU A 174 -11.85 14.30 0.41
CA GLU A 174 -11.69 15.71 0.76
C GLU A 174 -10.75 16.48 -0.18
N ILE A 175 -10.02 15.80 -1.07
CA ILE A 175 -9.14 16.38 -2.10
C ILE A 175 -9.98 16.97 -3.22
#